data_AF-A0A3P6V6N0-F1
#
_entry.id   AF-A0A3P6V6N0-F1
#
_cell.length_a   1.000
_cell.length_b   1.000
_cell.length_c   1.000
_cell.angle_alpha   90.00
_cell.angle_beta   90.00
_cell.angle_gamma   90.00
#
_symmetry.space_group_name_H-M   'P 1'
#
loop_
_entity.id
_entity.type
_entity.pdbx_description
1 polymer ?
#
loop_
_entity_poly.entity_id
_entity_poly.type
_entity_poly.pdbx_seq_one_letter_code
_entity_poly.pdbx_strand_id
1 'polypeptide(L)'
;MCEKLLREGKAYVDDTDTETMRKEREERKESKNRNASLETNLALWEEMKKGTERGTQCCVRMKIDMQSNNGAMRDPTIYRCKPEEHVRTGSKYK
;
A
#
# COMPACT_ATOMS: atom_id res chain seq x y z
N MET A 1 6.46 -12.20 -2.46
CA MET A 1 7.48 -11.23 -1.99
C MET A 1 6.89 -10.16 -1.08
N CYS A 2 5.73 -9.55 -1.39
CA CYS A 2 5.05 -8.61 -0.49
C CYS A 2 4.79 -9.17 0.92
N GLU A 3 4.29 -10.40 1.05
CA GLU A 3 4.04 -11.03 2.35
C GLU A 3 5.29 -11.08 3.24
N LYS A 4 6.47 -11.27 2.66
CA LYS A 4 7.74 -11.24 3.40
C LYS A 4 8.05 -9.84 3.90
N LEU A 5 7.84 -8.80 3.08
CA LEU A 5 8.05 -7.41 3.47
C LEU A 5 7.08 -6.95 4.56
N LEU A 6 5.82 -7.38 4.49
CA LEU A 6 4.82 -7.14 5.54
C LEU A 6 5.24 -7.83 6.85
N ARG A 7 5.71 -9.08 6.78
CA ARG A 7 6.24 -9.84 7.93
C ARG A 7 7.50 -9.24 8.54
N GLU A 8 8.38 -8.66 7.72
CA GLU A 8 9.57 -7.96 8.18
C GLU A 8 9.27 -6.53 8.67
N GLY A 9 8.01 -6.06 8.62
CA GLY A 9 7.64 -4.70 9.01
C GLY A 9 8.18 -3.60 8.08
N LYS A 10 8.65 -3.98 6.89
CA LYS A 10 9.21 -3.08 5.87
C LYS A 10 8.17 -2.55 4.89
N ALA A 11 6.93 -3.05 4.98
CA ALA A 11 5.80 -2.58 4.21
C ALA A 11 4.55 -2.61 5.09
N TYR A 12 3.54 -1.84 4.70
CA TYR A 12 2.22 -1.82 5.33
C TYR A 12 1.15 -1.56 4.27
N VAL A 13 -0.10 -1.91 4.61
CA VAL A 13 -1.26 -1.62 3.78
C VAL A 13 -1.90 -0.33 4.26
N ASP A 14 -2.19 0.56 3.32
CA ASP A 14 -2.76 1.87 3.57
C ASP A 14 -4.11 1.97 2.85
N ASP A 15 -5.18 2.24 3.61
CA ASP A 15 -6.54 2.49 3.11
C ASP A 15 -6.89 3.99 3.04
N THR A 16 -5.90 4.86 3.28
CA THR A 16 -6.06 6.32 3.18
C THR A 16 -6.38 6.71 1.73
N ASP A 17 -7.26 7.69 1.56
CA ASP A 17 -7.62 8.21 0.25
C ASP A 17 -6.42 8.87 -0.47
N THR A 18 -6.49 8.96 -1.80
CA THR A 18 -5.36 9.41 -2.61
C THR A 18 -4.98 10.87 -2.37
N GLU A 19 -5.96 11.74 -2.06
CA GLU A 19 -5.73 13.16 -1.81
C GLU A 19 -5.05 13.38 -0.45
N THR A 20 -5.56 12.74 0.60
CA THR A 20 -4.97 12.74 1.93
C THR A 20 -3.56 12.14 1.90
N MET A 21 -3.35 11.00 1.23
CA MET A 21 -2.02 10.42 1.08
C MET A 21 -1.02 11.35 0.38
N ARG A 22 -1.48 12.16 -0.58
CA ARG A 22 -0.62 13.15 -1.27
C ARG A 22 -0.26 14.28 -0.31
N LYS A 23 -1.26 14.81 0.40
CA LYS A 23 -1.07 15.88 1.39
C LYS A 23 -0.13 15.44 2.51
N GLU A 24 -0.32 14.25 3.08
CA GLU A 24 0.54 13.70 4.12
C GLU A 24 2.00 13.55 3.65
N ARG A 25 2.23 13.15 2.39
CA ARG A 25 3.57 13.07 1.80
C ARG A 25 4.23 14.44 1.59
N GLU A 26 3.45 15.46 1.24
CA GLU A 26 3.93 16.84 1.11
C GLU A 26 4.25 17.44 2.49
N GLU A 27 3.38 17.21 3.47
CA GLU A 27 3.52 17.65 4.86
C GLU A 27 4.51 16.79 5.68
N ARG A 28 5.07 15.73 5.11
CA ARG A 28 5.98 14.76 5.78
C ARG A 28 5.34 14.10 7.02
N LYS A 29 4.02 13.94 7.02
CA LYS A 29 3.26 13.28 8.09
C LYS A 29 3.13 11.80 7.83
N GLU A 30 3.35 11.00 8.86
CA GLU A 30 3.17 9.56 8.80
C GLU A 30 1.68 9.19 8.68
N SER A 31 1.37 8.25 7.80
CA SER A 31 0.01 7.68 7.71
C SER A 31 -0.35 6.95 9.00
N LYS A 32 -1.62 7.00 9.38
CA LYS A 32 -2.16 6.30 10.55
C LYS A 32 -1.89 4.80 10.51
N ASN A 33 -1.84 4.23 9.31
CA ASN A 33 -1.65 2.79 9.09
C ASN A 33 -0.19 2.33 9.09
N ARG A 34 0.77 3.26 9.16
CA ARG A 34 2.21 2.96 9.12
C ARG A 34 2.69 2.07 10.26
N ASN A 35 1.97 2.10 11.39
CA ASN A 35 2.23 1.27 12.57
C ASN A 35 1.09 0.27 12.84
N ALA A 36 0.29 -0.07 11.82
CA ALA A 36 -0.72 -1.11 11.94
C ALA A 36 -0.08 -2.47 12.27
N SER A 37 -0.84 -3.34 12.95
CA SER A 37 -0.38 -4.68 13.29
C SER A 37 -0.16 -5.54 12.05
N LEU A 38 0.71 -6.53 12.18
CA LEU A 38 0.96 -7.52 11.14
C LEU A 38 -0.35 -8.18 10.66
N GLU A 39 -1.21 -8.57 11.60
CA GLU A 39 -2.46 -9.30 11.31
C GLU A 39 -3.39 -8.46 10.44
N THR A 40 -3.56 -7.18 10.76
CA THR A 40 -4.37 -6.25 9.95
C THR A 40 -3.79 -6.10 8.55
N ASN A 41 -2.47 -5.91 8.44
CA ASN A 41 -1.79 -5.80 7.15
C ASN A 41 -1.95 -7.06 6.29
N LEU A 42 -1.84 -8.24 6.88
CA LEU A 42 -2.03 -9.51 6.18
C LEU A 42 -3.49 -9.74 5.77
N ALA A 43 -4.44 -9.39 6.63
CA ALA A 43 -5.87 -9.48 6.31
C ALA A 43 -6.24 -8.59 5.12
N LEU A 44 -5.79 -7.33 5.13
CA LEU A 44 -6.02 -6.41 4.01
C LEU A 44 -5.30 -6.87 2.73
N TRP A 45 -4.10 -7.43 2.85
CA TRP A 45 -3.37 -7.98 1.71
C TRP A 45 -4.10 -9.15 1.03
N GLU A 46 -4.75 -10.03 1.81
CA GLU A 46 -5.59 -11.09 1.25
C GLU A 46 -6.81 -10.53 0.52
N GLU A 47 -7.43 -9.47 1.04
CA GLU A 47 -8.54 -8.77 0.37
C GLU A 47 -8.09 -8.09 -0.94
N MET A 48 -6.88 -7.53 -0.96
CA MET A 48 -6.25 -7.00 -2.18
C MET A 48 -6.02 -8.10 -3.23
N LYS A 49 -5.53 -9.28 -2.83
CA LYS A 49 -5.34 -10.42 -3.75
C LYS A 49 -6.66 -10.92 -4.35
N LYS A 50 -7.74 -10.91 -3.56
CA LYS A 50 -9.08 -11.26 -4.04
C LYS A 50 -9.69 -10.17 -4.93
N GLY A 51 -9.20 -8.93 -4.84
CA GLY A 51 -9.74 -7.78 -5.56
C GLY A 51 -11.14 -7.38 -5.06
N THR A 52 -11.40 -7.49 -3.76
CA THR A 52 -12.66 -7.01 -3.16
C THR A 52 -12.72 -5.48 -3.20
N GLU A 53 -13.91 -4.90 -3.02
CA GLU A 53 -14.09 -3.44 -3.01
C GLU A 53 -13.20 -2.74 -1.97
N ARG A 54 -12.94 -3.41 -0.84
CA ARG A 54 -12.00 -2.91 0.16
C ARG A 54 -10.54 -3.03 -0.31
N GLY A 55 -10.20 -4.12 -0.98
CA GLY A 55 -8.87 -4.33 -1.56
C GLY A 55 -8.52 -3.32 -2.66
N THR A 56 -9.50 -2.90 -3.48
CA THR A 56 -9.29 -1.90 -4.53
C THR A 56 -9.06 -0.49 -3.99
N GLN A 57 -9.57 -0.19 -2.79
CA GLN A 57 -9.31 1.07 -2.08
C GLN A 57 -7.96 1.08 -1.35
N CYS A 58 -7.39 -0.09 -1.08
CA CYS A 58 -6.12 -0.23 -0.38
C CYS A 58 -4.91 -0.12 -1.32
N CYS A 59 -3.77 0.27 -0.76
CA CYS A 59 -2.48 0.20 -1.44
C CYS A 59 -1.37 -0.28 -0.51
N VAL A 60 -0.35 -0.96 -1.04
CA VAL A 60 0.81 -1.39 -0.25
C VAL A 60 1.90 -0.35 -0.39
N ARG A 61 2.41 0.14 0.74
CA ARG A 61 3.48 1.13 0.81
C ARG A 61 4.69 0.54 1.51
N MET A 62 5.88 0.91 1.04
CA MET A 62 7.11 0.61 1.77
C MET A 62 7.25 1.54 2.97
N LYS A 63 7.82 1.01 4.06
CA LYS A 63 8.20 1.79 5.24
C LYS A 63 9.68 2.14 5.11
N ILE A 64 9.96 3.38 4.69
CA ILE A 64 11.31 3.90 4.49
C ILE A 64 11.50 5.12 5.40
N ASP A 65 11.35 6.32 4.86
CA ASP A 65 11.58 7.57 5.60
C ASP A 65 10.71 8.70 5.04
N MET A 66 9.71 9.10 5.81
CA MET A 66 8.81 10.21 5.47
C MET A 66 9.49 11.58 5.56
N GLN A 67 10.60 11.70 6.31
CA GLN A 67 11.34 12.95 6.46
C GLN A 67 12.40 13.15 5.39
N SER A 68 12.60 12.17 4.51
CA SER A 68 13.60 12.24 3.46
C SER A 68 13.39 13.48 2.56
N ASN A 69 14.49 14.15 2.24
CA ASN A 69 14.49 15.22 1.24
C ASN A 69 14.11 14.70 -0.14
N ASN A 70 14.33 13.41 -0.43
CA ASN A 70 13.86 12.77 -1.64
C ASN A 70 12.38 12.35 -1.50
N GLY A 71 11.49 13.00 -2.24
CA GLY A 71 10.06 12.69 -2.24
C GLY A 71 9.74 11.25 -2.65
N ALA A 72 10.57 10.61 -3.48
CA ALA A 72 10.37 9.21 -3.88
C ALA A 72 10.65 8.21 -2.75
N MET A 73 11.44 8.61 -1.75
CA MET A 73 11.76 7.77 -0.58
C MET A 73 10.71 7.88 0.53
N ARG A 74 9.72 8.78 0.38
CA ARG A 74 8.64 8.98 1.36
C ARG A 74 7.56 7.92 1.22
N ASP A 75 7.84 6.76 1.78
CA ASP A 75 6.98 5.58 1.82
C ASP A 75 6.29 5.30 0.47
N PRO A 76 7.07 4.91 -0.57
CA PRO A 76 6.57 4.72 -1.93
C PRO A 76 5.55 3.58 -2.00
N THR A 77 4.53 3.76 -2.84
CA THR A 77 3.52 2.75 -3.12
C THR A 77 4.10 1.69 -4.07
N ILE A 78 4.11 0.42 -3.64
CA ILE A 78 4.65 -0.72 -4.41
C ILE A 78 3.59 -1.60 -5.04
N TYR A 79 2.34 -1.55 -4.52
CA TYR A 79 1.23 -2.32 -5.07
C TYR A 79 -0.07 -1.53 -4.94
N ARG A 80 -0.88 -1.57 -5.99
CA ARG A 80 -2.24 -1.04 -6.02
C ARG A 80 -3.09 -2.01 -6.83
N CYS A 81 -4.28 -2.30 -6.34
CA CYS A 81 -5.27 -3.06 -7.09
C CYS A 81 -5.88 -2.18 -8.19
N LYS A 82 -5.93 -2.72 -9.40
CA LYS A 82 -6.65 -2.15 -10.53
C LYS A 82 -7.53 -3.26 -11.11
N PRO A 83 -8.87 -3.14 -11.01
CA PRO A 83 -9.78 -4.18 -11.49
C PRO A 83 -9.84 -4.29 -13.04
N GLU A 84 -9.07 -3.48 -13.76
CA GLU A 84 -8.97 -3.48 -15.22
C GLU A 84 -8.23 -4.72 -15.72
N GLU A 85 -8.69 -5.30 -16.83
CA GLU A 85 -7.99 -6.42 -17.45
C GLU A 85 -6.69 -5.97 -18.11
N HIS A 86 -5.63 -6.74 -17.86
CA HIS A 86 -4.35 -6.48 -18.49
C HIS A 86 -4.24 -7.21 -19.83
N VAL A 87 -3.92 -6.49 -20.90
CA VAL A 87 -3.86 -7.00 -22.30
C VAL A 87 -3.12 -8.33 -22.45
N ARG A 88 -2.06 -8.57 -21.66
CA ARG A 88 -1.24 -9.79 -21.74
C ARG A 88 -1.58 -10.87 -20.70
N THR A 89 -2.15 -10.49 -19.57
CA THR A 89 -2.33 -11.40 -18.41
C THR A 89 -3.79 -11.56 -18.00
N GLY A 90 -4.71 -10.96 -18.76
CA GLY A 90 -6.14 -10.96 -18.52
C GLY A 90 -6.45 -10.54 -17.08
N SER A 91 -7.27 -11.36 -16.42
CA SER A 91 -7.74 -11.19 -15.05
C SER A 91 -6.88 -11.88 -13.99
N LYS A 92 -5.68 -12.38 -14.34
CA LYS A 92 -4.80 -13.13 -13.42
C LYS A 92 -4.32 -12.30 -12.22
N TYR A 93 -4.20 -10.98 -12.40
CA TYR A 93 -3.81 -10.04 -11.36
C TYR A 93 -4.91 -8.99 -11.24
N LYS A 94 -5.24 -8.64 -10.00
CA LYS A 94 -6.25 -7.66 -9.62
C LYS A 94 -5.60 -6.44 -8.99
#